data_AF-U9T884-F1
#
_entry.id   AF-U9T884-F1
#
_cell.length_a   1.000
_cell.length_b   1.000
_cell.length_c   1.000
_cell.angle_alpha   90.00
_cell.angle_beta   90.00
_cell.angle_gamma   90.00
#
_symmetry.space_group_name_H-M   'P 1'
#
loop_
_entity.id
_entity.type
_entity.pdbx_description
1 polymer ?
#
loop_
_entity_poly.entity_id
_entity_poly.type
_entity_poly.pdbx_seq_one_letter_code
_entity_poly.pdbx_strand_id
1 'polypeptide(L)'
;MPLTKDNILINLLVETISIIPLNNIEIGRLSITGLKYLLSITHKKKIPFVTREYEVFRYSAVLAAKQVSNDAYESLMERLPTLEQIENYHVENKLITDHQKVANEIKPLVDYIDFGRIKGQ
;
A
#
# COMPACT_ATOMS: atom_id res chain seq x y z
N MET A 1 -21.94 0.90 -3.81
CA MET A 1 -22.46 1.85 -4.82
C MET A 1 -21.71 1.59 -6.11
N PRO A 2 -22.33 1.15 -7.23
CA PRO A 2 -21.59 0.95 -8.46
C PRO A 2 -21.38 2.34 -9.06
N LEU A 3 -20.25 2.97 -8.74
CA LEU A 3 -19.71 4.03 -9.58
C LEU A 3 -19.40 3.35 -10.91
N THR A 4 -20.26 3.60 -11.89
CA THR A 4 -20.27 2.99 -13.22
C THR A 4 -18.90 3.11 -13.87
N LYS A 5 -18.57 2.12 -14.71
CA LYS A 5 -17.30 1.98 -15.46
C LYS A 5 -16.84 3.25 -16.21
N ASP A 6 -17.76 4.20 -16.41
CA ASP A 6 -17.59 5.41 -17.22
C ASP A 6 -17.70 6.71 -16.43
N ASN A 7 -17.30 6.74 -15.15
CA ASN A 7 -17.14 8.01 -14.46
C ASN A 7 -15.80 8.66 -14.84
N ILE A 8 -15.85 9.61 -15.77
CA ILE A 8 -14.70 10.36 -16.29
C ILE A 8 -13.86 10.96 -15.16
N LEU A 9 -14.49 11.49 -14.11
CA LEU A 9 -13.77 12.09 -12.97
C LEU A 9 -12.96 11.06 -12.18
N ILE A 10 -13.54 9.88 -11.96
CA ILE A 10 -12.84 8.77 -11.28
C ILE A 10 -11.70 8.25 -12.14
N ASN A 11 -11.92 8.15 -13.46
CA ASN A 11 -10.89 7.71 -14.39
C ASN A 11 -9.71 8.69 -14.39
N LEU A 12 -9.99 9.99 -14.44
CA LEU A 12 -8.97 11.04 -14.34
C LEU A 12 -8.18 10.95 -13.02
N LEU A 13 -8.87 10.75 -11.89
CA LEU A 13 -8.21 10.55 -10.60
C LEU A 13 -7.28 9.34 -10.61
N VAL A 14 -7.76 8.20 -11.13
CA VAL A 14 -6.99 6.96 -11.17
C VAL A 14 -5.79 7.10 -12.10
N GLU A 15 -5.96 7.70 -13.27
CA GLU A 15 -4.84 7.97 -14.19
C GLU A 15 -3.80 8.88 -13.54
N THR A 16 -4.24 9.95 -12.89
CA THR A 16 -3.36 10.89 -12.19
C THR A 16 -2.61 10.23 -11.03
N ILE A 17 -3.28 9.43 -10.20
CA ILE A 17 -2.61 8.76 -9.07
C ILE A 17 -1.76 7.60 -9.57
N SER A 18 -2.12 6.92 -10.68
CA SER A 18 -1.33 5.81 -11.21
C SER A 18 0.08 6.22 -11.64
N ILE A 19 0.28 7.49 -11.98
CA ILE A 19 1.59 8.06 -12.34
C ILE A 19 2.32 8.70 -11.14
N ILE A 20 1.68 8.84 -9.98
CA ILE A 20 2.31 9.33 -8.75
C ILE A 20 2.69 8.11 -7.89
N PRO A 21 3.98 7.93 -7.54
CA PRO A 21 4.37 6.88 -6.61
C PRO A 21 3.63 7.02 -5.28
N LEU A 22 3.05 5.95 -4.74
CA LEU A 22 2.35 5.98 -3.44
C LEU A 22 3.27 6.48 -2.33
N ASN A 23 4.57 6.23 -2.42
CA ASN A 23 5.57 6.75 -1.49
C ASN A 23 5.65 8.27 -1.43
N ASN A 24 5.22 8.97 -2.48
CA ASN A 24 5.18 10.43 -2.48
C ASN A 24 3.93 10.97 -1.75
N ILE A 25 2.98 10.09 -1.43
CA ILE A 25 1.78 10.43 -0.68
C ILE A 25 2.07 10.19 0.80
N GLU A 26 1.90 11.20 1.64
CA GLU A 26 2.10 11.05 3.09
C GLU A 26 1.14 9.98 3.67
N ILE A 27 1.66 9.13 4.56
CA ILE A 27 0.86 8.08 5.21
C ILE A 27 -0.26 8.72 6.04
N GLY A 28 -1.50 8.32 5.75
CA GLY A 28 -2.72 8.83 6.39
C GLY A 28 -3.48 9.86 5.55
N ARG A 29 -2.92 10.32 4.42
CA ARG A 29 -3.67 11.13 3.43
C ARG A 29 -4.70 10.29 2.67
N LEU A 30 -4.38 9.02 2.43
CA LEU A 30 -5.32 8.03 1.91
C LEU A 30 -5.87 7.21 3.07
N SER A 31 -7.19 7.05 3.11
CA SER A 31 -7.81 6.03 3.97
C SER A 31 -7.64 4.64 3.36
N ILE A 32 -7.76 3.58 4.17
CA ILE A 32 -7.75 2.20 3.68
C ILE A 32 -8.83 2.00 2.60
N THR A 33 -10.03 2.52 2.81
CA THR A 33 -11.12 2.45 1.81
C THR A 33 -10.75 3.17 0.52
N GLY A 34 -10.10 4.34 0.61
CA GLY A 34 -9.63 5.10 -0.55
C GLY A 34 -8.55 4.35 -1.33
N LEU A 35 -7.55 3.83 -0.63
CA LEU A 35 -6.49 3.02 -1.23
C LEU A 35 -7.05 1.75 -1.89
N LYS A 36 -7.92 1.02 -1.19
CA LYS A 36 -8.62 -0.15 -1.74
C LYS A 36 -9.35 0.18 -3.02
N TYR A 37 -10.07 1.30 -3.04
CA TYR A 37 -10.81 1.74 -4.21
C TYR A 37 -9.87 1.97 -5.40
N LEU A 38 -8.77 2.70 -5.19
CA LEU A 38 -7.75 2.97 -6.22
C LEU A 38 -7.12 1.68 -6.76
N LEU A 39 -6.65 0.80 -5.86
CA LEU A 39 -6.08 -0.52 -6.21
C LEU A 39 -7.07 -1.40 -6.97
N SER A 40 -8.36 -1.35 -6.61
CA SER A 40 -9.38 -2.14 -7.31
C SER A 40 -9.60 -1.69 -8.76
N ILE A 41 -9.40 -0.40 -9.06
CA ILE A 41 -9.59 0.12 -10.41
C ILE A 41 -8.38 -0.21 -11.28
N THR A 42 -7.16 -0.04 -10.75
CA THR A 42 -5.94 -0.40 -11.47
C THR A 42 -5.92 -1.88 -11.79
N HIS A 43 -6.30 -2.74 -10.84
CA HIS A 43 -6.46 -4.17 -11.07
C HIS A 43 -7.51 -4.48 -12.16
N LYS A 44 -8.71 -3.89 -12.07
CA LYS A 44 -9.79 -4.11 -13.06
C LYS A 44 -9.43 -3.63 -14.46
N LYS A 45 -8.73 -2.50 -14.57
CA LYS A 45 -8.34 -1.89 -15.84
C LYS A 45 -7.00 -2.37 -16.37
N LYS A 46 -6.27 -3.20 -15.60
CA LYS A 46 -4.89 -3.61 -15.88
C LYS A 46 -3.96 -2.42 -16.11
N ILE A 47 -4.21 -1.29 -15.45
CA ILE A 47 -3.35 -0.11 -15.46
C ILE A 47 -2.35 -0.32 -14.32
N PRO A 48 -1.04 -0.54 -14.59
CA PRO A 48 -0.07 -0.69 -13.53
C PRO A 48 0.09 0.65 -12.79
N PHE A 49 0.21 0.59 -11.46
CA PHE A 49 0.78 1.72 -10.73
C PHE A 49 2.24 1.90 -11.14
N VAL A 50 2.70 3.15 -11.22
CA VAL A 50 4.15 3.45 -11.29
C VAL A 50 4.88 2.93 -10.06
N THR A 51 4.16 2.82 -8.94
CA THR A 51 4.61 2.21 -7.70
C THR A 51 4.80 0.71 -7.89
N ARG A 52 6.01 0.21 -7.58
CA ARG A 52 6.32 -1.23 -7.60
C ARG A 52 5.50 -1.97 -6.54
N GLU A 53 5.15 -3.23 -6.79
CA GLU A 53 4.28 -4.03 -5.90
C GLU A 53 4.79 -4.12 -4.45
N TYR A 54 6.11 -4.19 -4.24
CA TYR A 54 6.68 -4.12 -2.89
C TYR A 54 6.35 -2.80 -2.17
N GLU A 55 6.43 -1.68 -2.88
CA GLU A 55 6.12 -0.35 -2.33
C GLU A 55 4.60 -0.19 -2.10
N VAL A 56 3.76 -0.81 -2.94
CA VAL A 56 2.32 -0.91 -2.71
C VAL A 56 2.03 -1.68 -1.41
N PHE A 57 2.69 -2.83 -1.22
CA PHE A 57 2.59 -3.62 0.01
C PHE A 57 3.06 -2.85 1.23
N ARG A 58 4.25 -2.24 1.15
CA ARG A 58 4.82 -1.42 2.22
C ARG A 58 3.87 -0.30 2.63
N TYR A 59 3.41 0.49 1.67
CA TYR A 59 2.47 1.59 1.93
C TYR A 59 1.19 1.08 2.61
N SER A 60 0.62 -0.01 2.10
CA SER A 60 -0.59 -0.64 2.64
C SER A 60 -0.40 -1.11 4.08
N ALA A 61 0.73 -1.75 4.38
CA ALA A 61 1.04 -2.26 5.71
C ALA A 61 1.26 -1.11 6.71
N VAL A 62 2.04 -0.11 6.33
CA VAL A 62 2.33 1.06 7.16
C VAL A 62 1.05 1.89 7.42
N LEU A 63 0.18 2.04 6.41
CA LEU A 63 -1.12 2.68 6.56
C LEU A 63 -2.03 1.91 7.53
N ALA A 64 -2.12 0.59 7.38
CA ALA A 64 -2.89 -0.27 8.27
C ALA A 64 -2.39 -0.19 9.72
N ALA A 65 -1.07 -0.18 9.91
CA ALA A 65 -0.48 -0.03 11.24
C ALA A 65 -0.76 1.35 11.85
N LYS A 66 -0.69 2.43 11.07
CA LYS A 66 -1.06 3.77 11.54
C LYS A 66 -2.51 3.86 12.01
N GLN A 67 -3.42 3.10 11.37
CA GLN A 67 -4.81 3.03 11.81
C GLN A 67 -4.97 2.26 13.13
N VAL A 68 -4.08 1.32 13.44
CA VAL A 68 -4.09 0.53 14.67
C VAL A 68 -3.51 1.31 15.85
N SER A 69 -2.26 1.80 15.73
CA SER A 69 -1.57 2.55 16.77
C SER A 69 -0.28 3.19 16.26
N ASN A 70 0.22 4.22 16.95
CA ASN A 70 1.54 4.79 16.65
C ASN A 70 2.65 3.76 16.85
N ASP A 71 2.57 2.92 17.89
CA ASP A 71 3.57 1.89 18.16
C ASP A 71 3.63 0.83 17.05
N ALA A 72 2.47 0.45 16.49
CA ALA A 72 2.41 -0.43 15.32
C ALA A 72 3.02 0.24 14.09
N TYR A 73 2.74 1.53 13.87
CA TYR A 73 3.28 2.31 12.76
C TYR A 73 4.80 2.40 12.80
N GLU A 74 5.38 2.80 13.94
CA GLU A 74 6.84 2.88 14.12
C GLU A 74 7.47 1.48 13.96
N SER A 75 6.86 0.47 14.58
CA SER A 75 7.32 -0.92 14.45
C SER A 75 7.36 -1.39 12.99
N LEU A 76 6.35 -1.08 12.16
CA LEU A 76 6.40 -1.44 10.74
C LEU A 76 7.35 -0.57 9.90
N MET A 77 7.48 0.72 10.22
CA MET A 77 8.42 1.61 9.53
C MET A 77 9.87 1.14 9.72
N GLU A 78 10.23 0.65 10.90
CA GLU A 78 11.54 0.01 11.16
C GLU A 78 11.72 -1.32 10.42
N ARG A 79 10.62 -2.00 10.06
CA ARG A 79 10.61 -3.38 9.55
C ARG A 79 10.52 -3.50 8.03
N LEU A 80 9.90 -2.50 7.41
CA LEU A 80 9.65 -2.45 5.98
C LEU A 80 10.39 -1.24 5.43
N PRO A 81 11.68 -1.38 5.04
CA PRO A 81 12.44 -0.30 4.40
C PRO A 81 11.81 0.07 3.05
N THR A 82 12.02 1.30 2.57
CA THR A 82 11.75 1.61 1.16
C THR A 82 12.74 0.87 0.26
N LEU A 83 12.46 0.75 -1.04
CA LEU A 83 13.40 0.14 -1.98
C LEU A 83 14.76 0.85 -2.03
N GLU A 84 14.78 2.16 -1.77
CA GLU A 84 16.02 2.95 -1.65
C GLU A 84 16.82 2.60 -0.38
N GLN A 85 16.15 2.10 0.66
CA GLN A 85 16.77 1.75 1.94
C GLN A 85 17.17 0.26 2.02
N ILE A 86 16.62 -0.60 1.16
CA ILE A 86 16.83 -2.06 1.21
C ILE A 86 18.32 -2.43 1.12
N GLU A 87 19.11 -1.71 0.33
CA GLU A 87 20.54 -2.05 0.13
C GLU A 87 21.34 -2.05 1.44
N ASN A 88 20.97 -1.19 2.39
CA ASN A 88 21.63 -1.06 3.69
C ASN A 88 20.78 -1.62 4.85
N TYR A 89 19.69 -2.33 4.53
CA TYR A 89 18.76 -2.81 5.53
C TYR A 89 19.22 -4.13 6.13
N HIS A 90 19.39 -4.17 7.45
CA HIS A 90 19.63 -5.39 8.20
C HIS A 90 18.34 -5.89 8.81
N VAL A 91 17.94 -7.11 8.44
CA VAL A 91 16.77 -7.77 9.02
C VAL A 91 17.06 -8.10 10.48
N GLU A 92 16.63 -7.24 11.39
CA GLU A 92 16.58 -7.58 12.81
C GLU A 92 15.38 -8.49 13.08
N ASN A 93 15.39 -9.36 14.09
CA ASN A 93 14.21 -10.13 14.54
C ASN A 93 13.58 -9.48 15.79
N LYS A 94 12.79 -8.43 15.61
CA LYS A 94 11.94 -7.79 16.63
C LYS A 94 10.48 -8.09 16.33
N LEU A 95 9.67 -8.05 17.38
CA LEU A 95 8.23 -8.24 17.29
C LEU A 95 7.56 -7.04 16.59
N ILE A 96 6.50 -7.33 15.84
CA ILE A 96 5.60 -6.30 15.31
C ILE A 96 4.48 -6.08 16.33
N THR A 97 4.39 -4.85 16.85
CA THR A 97 3.34 -4.44 17.79
C THR A 97 1.97 -4.59 17.14
N ASP A 98 1.00 -5.16 17.87
CA ASP A 98 -0.39 -5.35 17.42
C ASP A 98 -0.53 -6.09 16.06
N HIS A 99 0.44 -6.93 15.68
CA HIS A 99 0.50 -7.57 14.35
C HIS A 99 -0.81 -8.24 13.89
N GLN A 100 -1.58 -8.84 14.80
CA GLN A 100 -2.89 -9.44 14.46
C GLN A 100 -3.93 -8.39 14.04
N LYS A 101 -3.96 -7.24 14.71
CA LYS A 101 -4.86 -6.13 14.34
C LYS A 101 -4.44 -5.54 13.00
N VAL A 102 -3.13 -5.34 12.80
CA VAL A 102 -2.58 -4.84 11.53
C VAL A 102 -2.91 -5.80 10.38
N ALA A 103 -2.79 -7.11 10.60
CA ALA A 103 -3.16 -8.13 9.62
C ALA A 103 -4.65 -8.07 9.23
N ASN A 104 -5.54 -7.77 10.17
CA ASN A 104 -6.97 -7.59 9.88
C ASN A 104 -7.23 -6.32 9.05
N GLU A 105 -6.54 -5.22 9.34
CA GLU A 105 -6.69 -3.95 8.62
C GLU A 105 -6.12 -3.99 7.19
N ILE A 106 -4.98 -4.69 6.97
CA ILE A 106 -4.38 -4.80 5.63
C ILE A 106 -5.11 -5.81 4.73
N LYS A 107 -5.79 -6.81 5.30
CA LYS A 107 -6.51 -7.87 4.58
C LYS A 107 -7.30 -7.40 3.35
N PRO A 108 -8.14 -6.34 3.40
CA PRO A 108 -8.89 -5.87 2.23
C PRO A 108 -8.05 -5.29 1.09
N LEU A 109 -6.75 -5.06 1.27
CA LEU A 109 -5.81 -4.50 0.30
C LEU A 109 -4.96 -5.59 -0.38
N VAL A 110 -4.65 -6.67 0.36
CA VAL A 110 -3.76 -7.77 -0.09
C VAL A 110 -4.25 -8.42 -1.39
N ASP A 111 -5.56 -8.52 -1.59
CA ASP A 111 -6.17 -9.09 -2.80
C ASP A 111 -5.81 -8.34 -4.11
N TYR A 112 -5.28 -7.12 -4.00
CA TYR A 112 -4.93 -6.27 -5.14
C TYR A 112 -3.42 -6.13 -5.37
N ILE A 113 -2.59 -6.83 -4.58
CA ILE A 113 -1.13 -6.80 -4.69
C ILE A 113 -0.67 -8.07 -5.38
N ASP A 114 0.09 -7.93 -6.46
CA ASP A 114 0.69 -9.07 -7.16
C ASP A 114 2.05 -9.41 -6.54
N PHE A 115 2.02 -10.25 -5.50
CA PHE A 115 3.24 -10.72 -4.82
C PHE A 115 4.21 -11.45 -5.75
N GLY A 116 3.74 -12.05 -6.85
CA GLY A 116 4.60 -12.71 -7.84
C GLY A 116 5.49 -11.74 -8.62
N ARG A 117 5.16 -10.45 -8.62
CA ARG A 117 5.96 -9.38 -9.22
C ARG A 117 6.92 -8.72 -8.23
N ILE A 118 6.86 -9.08 -6.95
CA ILE A 118 7.87 -8.68 -5.98
C ILE A 118 9.10 -9.53 -6.26
N LYS A 119 10.09 -8.91 -6.91
CA LYS A 119 11.39 -9.55 -7.13
C LYS A 119 12.21 -9.38 -5.85
N GLY A 120 12.55 -10.50 -5.21
CA GLY A 120 13.82 -10.57 -4.49
C GLY A 120 14.93 -10.42 -5.53
N GLN A 121 16.01 -9.74 -5.15
CA GLN A 121 17.18 -9.42 -6.01
C GLN A 121 17.43 -10.43 -7.14
#